data_AF-A0A928BGG1-F1
#
_entry.id   AF-A0A928BGG1-F1
#
_cell.length_a   1.000
_cell.length_b   1.000
_cell.length_c   1.000
_cell.angle_alpha   90.00
_cell.angle_beta   90.00
_cell.angle_gamma   90.00
#
_symmetry.space_group_name_H-M   'P 1'
#
loop_
_entity.id
_entity.type
_entity.pdbx_description
1 polymer ?
#
loop_
_entity_poly.entity_id
_entity_poly.type
_entity_poly.pdbx_seq_one_letter_code
_entity_poly.pdbx_strand_id
1 'polypeptide(L)'
;MELNLERPLLFFDIESTGLNIASDSIIELCFVKIMPGGEQRVKTWRVKPWNYVNDCVREINPSAQAVHGISAEDLADKPTFYEISEEVAQWLSGSDLAGYNSAKFDLPMLAEEIERVRRGSRLFPAKEVAIDLHSMQMVDVQNIFHMMEPRTLKAAYMFYCSKELENAHAAEADTLATYEVLKGQLDKYADDPRIENNIDKLARFSVKQRTVDYAGRIVLNDKDEPCISFGKHKGKTAREVYFSEPSYFAWIDSGDFTLDTKRQFAKLKAQYEAEKRAAAAAAREACPRTKGNTPFEGLGDLFAQNDL
;
A
#
# COMPACT_ATOMS: atom_id res chain seq x y z
N MET A 1 -11.20 6.38 34.32
CA MET A 1 -10.70 7.77 34.30
C MET A 1 -11.64 8.52 33.39
N GLU A 2 -12.20 9.63 33.85
CA GLU A 2 -13.16 10.42 33.08
C GLU A 2 -12.47 11.60 32.38
N LEU A 3 -13.02 12.03 31.24
CA LEU A 3 -12.55 13.23 30.54
C LEU A 3 -12.94 14.48 31.36
N ASN A 4 -11.98 15.40 31.53
CA ASN A 4 -12.25 16.70 32.13
C ASN A 4 -12.70 17.69 31.04
N LEU A 5 -14.02 17.89 30.91
CA LEU A 5 -14.63 18.63 29.80
C LEU A 5 -15.30 19.92 30.28
N GLU A 6 -14.96 21.04 29.64
CA GLU A 6 -15.68 22.32 29.80
C GLU A 6 -16.86 22.45 28.81
N ARG A 7 -16.75 21.80 27.65
CA ARG A 7 -17.79 21.66 26.63
C ARG A 7 -17.84 20.21 26.12
N PRO A 8 -18.93 19.75 25.49
CA PRO A 8 -19.00 18.38 24.99
C PRO A 8 -17.85 18.01 24.06
N LEU A 9 -17.38 16.77 24.13
CA LEU A 9 -16.45 16.19 23.16
C LEU A 9 -17.22 15.16 22.33
N LEU A 10 -17.25 15.36 21.02
CA LEU A 10 -17.94 14.47 20.09
C LEU A 10 -16.93 13.63 19.32
N PHE A 11 -16.94 12.34 19.59
CA PHE A 11 -16.19 11.35 18.82
C PHE A 11 -16.98 10.97 17.57
N PHE A 12 -16.31 10.81 16.44
CA PHE A 12 -16.98 10.41 15.22
C PHE A 12 -16.13 9.56 14.29
N ASP A 13 -16.81 8.82 13.44
CA ASP A 13 -16.26 7.91 12.44
C ASP A 13 -17.22 7.85 11.23
N ILE A 14 -16.68 7.68 10.03
CA ILE A 14 -17.41 7.65 8.76
C ILE A 14 -17.07 6.41 7.96
N GLU A 15 -18.10 5.77 7.41
CA GLU A 15 -17.95 4.91 6.24
C GLU A 15 -18.35 5.70 4.99
N SER A 16 -17.62 5.49 3.89
CA SER A 16 -17.78 6.29 2.67
C SER A 16 -17.77 5.43 1.41
N THR A 17 -18.24 5.99 0.29
CA THR A 17 -18.22 5.32 -1.01
C THR A 17 -16.80 5.05 -1.54
N GLY A 18 -15.77 5.68 -0.97
CA GLY A 18 -14.38 5.59 -1.38
C GLY A 18 -13.48 6.59 -0.64
N LEU A 19 -12.20 6.64 -0.99
CA LEU A 19 -11.19 7.41 -0.26
C LEU A 19 -10.96 8.83 -0.78
N ASN A 20 -11.61 9.24 -1.87
CA ASN A 20 -11.43 10.56 -2.46
C ASN A 20 -12.43 11.56 -1.86
N ILE A 21 -11.99 12.38 -0.91
CA ILE A 21 -12.81 13.38 -0.22
C ILE A 21 -13.67 14.20 -1.20
N ALA A 22 -13.09 14.70 -2.31
CA ALA A 22 -13.79 15.59 -3.23
C ALA A 22 -14.90 14.90 -4.05
N SER A 23 -14.80 13.58 -4.27
CA SER A 23 -15.71 12.85 -5.15
C SER A 23 -16.45 11.70 -4.50
N ASP A 24 -16.11 11.29 -3.29
CA ASP A 24 -16.80 10.25 -2.54
C ASP A 24 -17.78 10.86 -1.53
N SER A 25 -18.72 10.06 -1.03
CA SER A 25 -19.79 10.50 -0.13
C SER A 25 -19.86 9.62 1.11
N ILE A 26 -20.36 10.21 2.20
CA ILE A 26 -20.66 9.50 3.45
C ILE A 26 -21.83 8.52 3.23
N ILE A 27 -21.69 7.30 3.73
CA ILE A 27 -22.73 6.26 3.72
C ILE A 27 -23.10 5.76 5.13
N GLU A 28 -22.22 5.95 6.10
CA GLU A 28 -22.53 5.83 7.52
C GLU A 28 -21.79 6.91 8.30
N LEU A 29 -22.46 7.49 9.29
CA LEU A 29 -21.89 8.47 10.21
C LEU A 29 -22.26 8.05 11.63
N CYS A 30 -21.28 7.88 12.50
CA CYS A 30 -21.53 7.59 13.91
C CYS A 30 -20.97 8.71 14.78
N PHE A 31 -21.79 9.23 15.69
CA PHE A 31 -21.41 10.20 16.70
C PHE A 31 -21.56 9.61 18.09
N VAL A 32 -20.52 9.77 18.92
CA VAL A 32 -20.53 9.53 20.36
C VAL A 32 -20.23 10.84 21.05
N LYS A 33 -21.24 11.50 21.61
CA LYS A 33 -21.12 12.79 22.28
C LYS A 33 -21.03 12.59 23.78
N ILE A 34 -19.91 13.02 24.37
CA ILE A 34 -19.67 13.01 25.82
C ILE A 34 -19.89 14.42 26.35
N MET A 35 -20.84 14.57 27.28
CA MET A 35 -21.15 15.85 27.91
C MET A 35 -20.21 16.14 29.08
N PRO A 36 -20.05 17.41 29.49
CA PRO A 36 -19.50 17.73 30.81
C PRO A 36 -20.26 16.98 31.90
N GLY A 37 -19.54 16.26 32.76
CA GLY A 37 -20.13 15.36 33.77
C GLY A 37 -20.28 13.89 33.34
N GLY A 38 -19.88 13.54 32.11
CA GLY A 38 -19.72 12.14 31.67
C GLY A 38 -20.96 11.49 31.05
N GLU A 39 -22.07 12.21 30.87
CA GLU A 39 -23.22 11.67 30.14
C GLU A 39 -22.81 11.36 28.69
N GLN A 40 -23.02 10.12 28.26
CA GLN A 40 -22.74 9.66 26.90
C GLN A 40 -24.02 9.55 26.08
N ARG A 41 -23.99 10.08 24.86
CA ARG A 41 -25.04 9.91 23.84
C ARG A 41 -24.45 9.36 22.56
N VAL A 42 -25.17 8.45 21.91
CA VAL A 42 -24.73 7.81 20.66
C VAL A 42 -25.81 7.95 19.61
N LYS A 43 -25.41 8.24 18.37
CA LYS A 43 -26.29 8.27 17.21
C LYS A 43 -25.53 7.83 15.97
N THR A 44 -26.18 6.98 15.19
CA THR A 44 -25.64 6.50 13.92
C THR A 44 -26.66 6.74 12.82
N TRP A 45 -26.20 7.25 11.69
CA TRP A 45 -27.00 7.41 10.47
C TRP A 45 -26.46 6.47 9.39
N ARG A 46 -27.35 5.73 8.75
CA ARG A 46 -27.11 5.20 7.40
C ARG A 46 -27.55 6.27 6.41
N VAL A 47 -26.72 6.55 5.42
CA VAL A 47 -26.89 7.68 4.51
C VAL A 47 -26.91 7.19 3.08
N LYS A 48 -27.94 7.57 2.32
CA LYS A 48 -27.97 7.34 0.88
C LYS A 48 -27.03 8.32 0.18
N PRO A 49 -25.94 7.84 -0.45
CA PRO A 49 -24.91 8.72 -0.97
C PRO A 49 -25.41 9.42 -2.24
N TRP A 50 -25.16 10.73 -2.34
CA TRP A 50 -25.68 11.54 -3.44
C TRP A 50 -24.59 12.30 -4.18
N ASN A 51 -24.66 12.28 -5.50
CA ASN A 51 -23.84 13.09 -6.36
C ASN A 51 -24.59 14.38 -6.73
N TYR A 52 -24.26 15.46 -6.02
CA TYR A 52 -24.83 16.80 -6.21
C TYR A 52 -24.46 17.47 -7.55
N VAL A 53 -23.53 16.92 -8.32
CA VAL A 53 -23.19 17.42 -9.67
C VAL A 53 -24.12 16.80 -10.72
N ASN A 54 -24.37 15.49 -10.60
CA ASN A 54 -25.11 14.72 -11.60
C ASN A 54 -26.57 14.43 -11.19
N ASP A 55 -26.99 14.85 -9.98
CA ASP A 55 -28.29 14.55 -9.38
C ASP A 55 -28.66 13.06 -9.41
N CYS A 56 -27.73 12.21 -8.98
CA CYS A 56 -27.93 10.77 -8.92
C CYS A 56 -27.32 10.18 -7.65
N VAL A 57 -27.68 8.93 -7.35
CA VAL A 57 -27.04 8.15 -6.29
C VAL A 57 -25.56 7.94 -6.66
N ARG A 58 -24.66 8.16 -5.71
CA ARG A 58 -23.22 7.92 -5.92
C ARG A 58 -22.91 6.43 -5.74
N GLU A 59 -22.18 5.87 -6.69
CA GLU A 59 -21.75 4.48 -6.64
C GLU A 59 -20.70 4.23 -5.55
N ILE A 60 -20.75 3.04 -4.94
CA ILE A 60 -19.80 2.60 -3.93
C ILE A 60 -18.64 1.89 -4.64
N ASN A 61 -17.40 2.27 -4.33
CA ASN A 61 -16.23 1.57 -4.81
C ASN A 61 -16.22 0.13 -4.26
N PRO A 62 -16.06 -0.91 -5.11
CA PRO A 62 -16.05 -2.30 -4.65
C PRO A 62 -15.00 -2.60 -3.56
N SER A 63 -13.86 -1.90 -3.60
CA SER A 63 -12.81 -2.07 -2.57
C SER A 63 -13.22 -1.44 -1.23
N ALA A 64 -13.98 -0.34 -1.24
CA ALA A 64 -14.55 0.23 -0.01
C ALA A 64 -15.63 -0.70 0.55
N GLN A 65 -16.55 -1.17 -0.31
CA GLN A 65 -17.58 -2.13 0.08
C GLN A 65 -17.00 -3.42 0.67
N ALA A 66 -15.89 -3.92 0.13
CA ALA A 66 -15.21 -5.10 0.68
C ALA A 66 -14.67 -4.88 2.10
N VAL A 67 -14.42 -3.63 2.52
CA VAL A 67 -13.94 -3.28 3.85
C VAL A 67 -15.10 -3.11 4.83
N HIS A 68 -16.07 -2.23 4.52
CA HIS A 68 -17.14 -1.88 5.45
C HIS A 68 -18.40 -2.75 5.33
N GLY A 69 -18.56 -3.49 4.22
CA GLY A 69 -19.63 -4.46 4.01
C GLY A 69 -21.03 -3.89 3.70
N ILE A 70 -21.12 -2.60 3.36
CA ILE A 70 -22.40 -1.90 3.15
C ILE A 70 -22.68 -1.83 1.66
N SER A 71 -23.81 -2.37 1.23
CA SER A 71 -24.21 -2.38 -0.18
C SER A 71 -25.03 -1.15 -0.56
N ALA A 72 -25.18 -0.91 -1.86
CA ALA A 72 -26.06 0.16 -2.35
C ALA A 72 -27.54 -0.12 -2.00
N GLU A 73 -27.91 -1.39 -1.95
CA GLU A 73 -29.23 -1.88 -1.58
C GLU A 73 -29.57 -1.55 -0.12
N ASP A 74 -28.61 -1.67 0.80
CA ASP A 74 -28.79 -1.34 2.24
C ASP A 74 -29.12 0.15 2.47
N LEU A 75 -28.76 1.00 1.50
CA LEU A 75 -28.88 2.45 1.56
C LEU A 75 -30.02 3.01 0.71
N ALA A 76 -30.72 2.17 -0.05
CA ALA A 76 -31.69 2.61 -1.05
C ALA A 76 -32.88 3.37 -0.45
N ASP A 77 -33.31 3.01 0.76
CA ASP A 77 -34.42 3.61 1.52
C ASP A 77 -33.95 4.59 2.61
N LYS A 78 -32.64 4.84 2.72
CA LYS A 78 -32.05 5.70 3.75
C LYS A 78 -32.09 7.17 3.34
N PRO A 79 -32.09 8.10 4.31
CA PRO A 79 -32.06 9.53 4.00
C PRO A 79 -30.71 9.89 3.37
N THR A 80 -30.73 10.88 2.49
CA THR A 80 -29.53 11.54 1.96
C THR A 80 -28.88 12.43 3.04
N PHE A 81 -27.61 12.78 2.84
CA PHE A 81 -26.94 13.71 3.75
C PHE A 81 -27.66 15.07 3.82
N TYR A 82 -28.21 15.52 2.69
CA TYR A 82 -29.04 16.73 2.61
C TYR A 82 -30.20 16.72 3.62
N GLU A 83 -30.90 15.60 3.75
CA GLU A 83 -32.05 15.46 4.64
C GLU A 83 -31.65 15.45 6.12
N ILE A 84 -30.50 14.85 6.47
CA ILE A 84 -30.03 14.76 7.87
C ILE A 84 -29.13 15.94 8.30
N SER A 85 -28.71 16.80 7.37
CA SER A 85 -27.72 17.87 7.58
C SER A 85 -27.99 18.77 8.79
N GLU A 86 -29.26 19.11 9.05
CA GLU A 86 -29.65 19.91 10.22
C GLU A 86 -29.49 19.15 11.54
N GLU A 87 -29.89 17.87 11.58
CA GLU A 87 -29.71 17.02 12.77
C GLU A 87 -28.21 16.84 13.05
N VAL A 88 -27.41 16.57 12.01
CA VAL A 88 -25.94 16.47 12.12
C VAL A 88 -25.34 17.75 12.70
N ALA A 89 -25.74 18.92 12.21
CA ALA A 89 -25.28 20.21 12.73
C ALA A 89 -25.69 20.43 14.21
N GLN A 90 -26.91 20.01 14.60
CA GLN A 90 -27.36 20.09 15.99
C GLN A 90 -26.51 19.20 16.92
N TRP A 91 -26.13 18.00 16.47
CA TRP A 91 -25.24 17.13 17.24
C TRP A 91 -23.85 17.72 17.40
N LEU A 92 -23.29 18.33 16.34
CA LEU A 92 -21.97 18.97 16.37
C LEU A 92 -21.96 20.22 17.25
N SER A 93 -23.05 21.00 17.24
CA SER A 93 -23.12 22.30 17.90
C SER A 93 -22.67 22.27 19.36
N GLY A 94 -21.83 23.26 19.70
CA GLY A 94 -21.25 23.45 21.03
C GLY A 94 -20.17 22.43 21.43
N SER A 95 -19.78 21.52 20.54
CA SER A 95 -18.81 20.46 20.85
C SER A 95 -17.43 20.77 20.27
N ASP A 96 -16.39 20.25 20.91
CA ASP A 96 -15.14 19.93 20.23
C ASP A 96 -15.21 18.51 19.66
N LEU A 97 -14.27 18.16 18.78
CA LEU A 97 -14.28 16.93 18.01
C LEU A 97 -13.14 15.98 18.40
N ALA A 98 -13.38 14.68 18.25
CA ALA A 98 -12.38 13.64 18.39
C ALA A 98 -12.59 12.49 17.40
N GLY A 99 -11.53 11.78 17.05
CA GLY A 99 -11.60 10.60 16.19
C GLY A 99 -10.24 9.92 16.02
N TYR A 100 -10.15 8.88 15.20
CA TYR A 100 -8.92 8.13 14.97
C TYR A 100 -8.50 8.27 13.51
N ASN A 101 -7.43 9.04 13.23
CA ASN A 101 -7.06 9.48 11.87
C ASN A 101 -8.09 10.43 11.21
N SER A 102 -9.04 10.92 12.01
CA SER A 102 -10.18 11.68 11.52
C SER A 102 -9.85 13.10 11.11
N ALA A 103 -8.75 13.68 11.60
CA ALA A 103 -8.32 15.00 11.14
C ALA A 103 -7.92 15.00 9.66
N LYS A 104 -7.54 13.84 9.11
CA LYS A 104 -7.09 13.69 7.71
C LYS A 104 -8.17 13.20 6.76
N PHE A 105 -9.22 12.55 7.26
CA PHE A 105 -10.22 11.89 6.42
C PHE A 105 -11.65 12.25 6.81
N ASP A 106 -12.11 11.84 8.00
CA ASP A 106 -13.51 12.01 8.39
C ASP A 106 -13.92 13.49 8.50
N LEU A 107 -13.09 14.33 9.11
CA LEU A 107 -13.39 15.77 9.25
C LEU A 107 -13.46 16.47 7.87
N PRO A 108 -12.48 16.30 6.96
CA PRO A 108 -12.61 16.79 5.60
C PRO A 108 -13.84 16.24 4.84
N MET A 109 -14.17 14.96 5.01
CA MET A 109 -15.34 14.34 4.36
C MET A 109 -16.66 14.94 4.86
N LEU A 110 -16.77 15.14 6.18
CA LEU A 110 -17.93 15.79 6.80
C LEU A 110 -18.07 17.25 6.36
N ALA A 111 -16.96 17.98 6.32
CA ALA A 111 -16.93 19.36 5.82
C ALA A 111 -17.39 19.43 4.36
N GLU A 112 -16.88 18.53 3.51
CA GLU A 112 -17.25 18.45 2.10
C GLU A 112 -18.75 18.14 1.91
N GLU A 113 -19.33 17.20 2.65
CA GLU A 113 -20.78 16.94 2.59
C GLU A 113 -21.62 18.15 3.05
N ILE A 114 -21.18 18.88 4.08
CA ILE A 114 -21.85 20.12 4.52
C ILE A 114 -21.76 21.19 3.42
N GLU A 115 -20.61 21.39 2.80
CA GLU A 115 -20.44 22.34 1.70
C GLU A 115 -21.25 21.97 0.45
N ARG A 116 -21.39 20.67 0.16
CA ARG A 116 -22.27 20.20 -0.93
C ARG A 116 -23.73 20.55 -0.67
N VAL A 117 -24.20 20.43 0.58
CA VAL A 117 -25.55 20.85 0.98
C VAL A 117 -25.72 22.36 0.88
N ARG A 118 -24.74 23.14 1.35
CA ARG A 118 -24.73 24.62 1.23
C ARG A 118 -24.81 25.07 -0.21
N ARG A 119 -24.03 24.45 -1.10
CA ARG A 119 -24.03 24.77 -2.53
C ARG A 119 -25.31 24.31 -3.22
N GLY A 120 -25.85 23.17 -2.81
CA GLY A 120 -26.97 22.52 -3.46
C GLY A 120 -26.65 21.98 -4.85
N SER A 121 -27.71 21.56 -5.52
CA SER A 121 -27.80 20.91 -6.81
C SER A 121 -29.15 21.26 -7.45
N ARG A 122 -29.49 20.67 -8.60
CA ARG A 122 -30.79 20.93 -9.24
C ARG A 122 -31.92 20.17 -8.53
N LEU A 123 -31.68 18.98 -7.95
CA LEU A 123 -32.69 18.26 -7.17
C LEU A 123 -32.74 18.65 -5.69
N PHE A 124 -31.61 19.08 -5.12
CA PHE A 124 -31.53 19.60 -3.75
C PHE A 124 -31.12 21.06 -3.75
N PRO A 125 -32.03 22.02 -3.49
CA PRO A 125 -31.68 23.43 -3.49
C PRO A 125 -30.63 23.75 -2.42
N ALA A 126 -29.88 24.84 -2.60
CA ALA A 126 -28.94 25.33 -1.61
C ALA A 126 -29.61 25.50 -0.24
N LYS A 127 -28.96 25.00 0.80
CA LYS A 127 -29.48 24.98 2.16
C LYS A 127 -28.42 25.44 3.16
N GLU A 128 -28.74 26.45 3.95
CA GLU A 128 -27.86 26.89 5.03
C GLU A 128 -27.76 25.81 6.11
N VAL A 129 -26.54 25.47 6.50
CA VAL A 129 -26.24 24.56 7.61
C VAL A 129 -25.45 25.36 8.63
N ALA A 130 -26.09 25.77 9.73
CA ALA A 130 -25.51 26.70 10.71
C ALA A 130 -24.46 26.03 11.62
N ILE A 131 -23.27 25.76 11.08
CA ILE A 131 -22.16 25.16 11.80
C ILE A 131 -20.81 25.64 11.24
N ASP A 132 -19.85 25.96 12.11
CA ASP A 132 -18.48 26.28 11.71
C ASP A 132 -17.53 25.23 12.28
N LEU A 133 -17.14 24.26 11.44
CA LEU A 133 -16.22 23.20 11.83
C LEU A 133 -14.81 23.74 12.11
N HIS A 134 -14.42 24.89 11.56
CA HIS A 134 -13.10 25.49 11.83
C HIS A 134 -13.00 26.12 13.22
N SER A 135 -14.13 26.42 13.87
CA SER A 135 -14.17 26.94 15.23
C SER A 135 -13.96 25.88 16.32
N MET A 136 -14.11 24.60 15.96
CA MET A 136 -14.03 23.46 16.88
C MET A 136 -12.59 23.00 17.05
N GLN A 137 -12.22 22.56 18.26
CA GLN A 137 -10.96 21.84 18.44
C GLN A 137 -11.09 20.40 17.91
N MET A 138 -10.01 19.82 17.40
CA MET A 138 -9.98 18.44 16.93
C MET A 138 -8.88 17.65 17.63
N VAL A 139 -9.27 16.61 18.36
CA VAL A 139 -8.36 15.65 18.98
C VAL A 139 -8.26 14.40 18.10
N ASP A 140 -7.10 14.19 17.48
CA ASP A 140 -6.84 12.97 16.73
C ASP A 140 -6.11 11.95 17.60
N VAL A 141 -6.83 10.89 17.97
CA VAL A 141 -6.36 9.82 18.86
C VAL A 141 -5.20 9.03 18.22
N GLN A 142 -5.18 8.88 16.89
CA GLN A 142 -4.08 8.20 16.21
C GLN A 142 -2.78 9.00 16.34
N ASN A 143 -2.84 10.33 16.22
CA ASN A 143 -1.66 11.16 16.38
C ASN A 143 -1.08 11.03 17.79
N ILE A 144 -1.94 11.01 18.82
CA ILE A 144 -1.50 10.76 20.21
C ILE A 144 -0.82 9.39 20.32
N PHE A 145 -1.47 8.33 19.81
CA PHE A 145 -0.90 6.98 19.82
C PHE A 145 0.48 6.94 19.13
N HIS A 146 0.63 7.53 17.96
CA HIS A 146 1.90 7.53 17.24
C HIS A 146 3.01 8.36 17.90
N MET A 147 2.66 9.44 18.61
CA MET A 147 3.62 10.22 19.40
C MET A 147 4.07 9.46 20.65
N MET A 148 3.16 8.76 21.31
CA MET A 148 3.44 8.05 22.56
C MET A 148 4.05 6.66 22.34
N GLU A 149 3.80 6.03 21.19
CA GLU A 149 4.31 4.69 20.83
C GLU A 149 5.20 4.76 19.57
N PRO A 150 6.38 5.40 19.65
CA PRO A 150 7.26 5.59 18.51
C PRO A 150 7.93 4.28 18.08
N ARG A 151 8.09 4.09 16.78
CA ARG A 151 8.72 2.89 16.19
C ARG A 151 10.25 3.05 16.07
N THR A 152 10.91 3.25 17.21
CA THR A 152 12.37 3.46 17.31
C THR A 152 13.04 2.37 18.15
N LEU A 153 14.36 2.19 18.01
CA LEU A 153 15.10 1.23 18.84
C LEU A 153 15.00 1.56 20.34
N LYS A 154 15.09 2.84 20.72
CA LYS A 154 14.91 3.28 22.11
C LYS A 154 13.57 2.83 22.68
N ALA A 155 12.49 3.01 21.92
CA ALA A 155 11.15 2.61 22.34
C ALA A 155 11.01 1.09 22.42
N ALA A 156 11.55 0.35 21.45
CA ALA A 156 11.57 -1.10 21.47
C ALA A 156 12.36 -1.64 22.68
N TYR A 157 13.51 -1.04 22.99
CA TYR A 157 14.36 -1.44 24.12
C TYR A 157 13.66 -1.19 25.45
N MET A 158 12.97 -0.05 25.60
CA MET A 158 12.12 0.19 26.76
C MET A 158 10.96 -0.83 26.83
N PHE A 159 10.26 -1.08 25.73
CA PHE A 159 9.07 -1.93 25.70
C PHE A 159 9.36 -3.42 25.95
N TYR A 160 10.44 -3.95 25.39
CA TYR A 160 10.80 -5.36 25.49
C TYR A 160 11.75 -5.67 26.65
N CYS A 161 12.58 -4.70 27.07
CA CYS A 161 13.63 -4.94 28.05
C CYS A 161 13.47 -4.08 29.32
N SER A 162 12.54 -3.13 29.34
CA SER A 162 12.36 -2.16 30.44
C SER A 162 13.64 -1.38 30.78
N LYS A 163 14.43 -1.05 29.75
CA LYS A 163 15.71 -0.34 29.86
C LYS A 163 15.72 0.92 29.01
N GLU A 164 16.44 1.94 29.48
CA GLU A 164 16.76 3.11 28.68
C GLU A 164 17.99 2.85 27.81
N LEU A 165 17.97 3.38 26.58
CA LEU A 165 19.10 3.31 25.68
C LEU A 165 20.05 4.48 25.93
N GLU A 166 21.11 4.23 26.69
CA GLU A 166 22.22 5.16 26.89
C GLU A 166 23.15 5.17 25.67
N ASN A 167 23.80 6.31 25.38
CA ASN A 167 24.70 6.48 24.23
C ASN A 167 24.10 6.07 22.86
N ALA A 168 22.79 6.32 22.67
CA ALA A 168 22.12 6.09 21.40
C ALA A 168 22.91 6.70 20.21
N HIS A 169 22.93 6.00 19.07
CA HIS A 169 23.74 6.30 17.88
C HIS A 169 25.21 5.87 17.95
N ALA A 170 25.68 5.30 19.06
CA ALA A 170 26.90 4.52 19.07
C ALA A 170 26.61 3.11 18.53
N ALA A 171 27.35 2.69 17.49
CA ALA A 171 27.08 1.43 16.80
C ALA A 171 27.06 0.20 17.72
N GLU A 172 27.94 0.16 18.73
CA GLU A 172 27.98 -0.92 19.70
C GLU A 172 26.74 -0.93 20.61
N ALA A 173 26.38 0.22 21.18
CA ALA A 173 25.22 0.35 22.05
C ALA A 173 23.93 -0.03 21.32
N ASP A 174 23.75 0.46 20.08
CA ASP A 174 22.59 0.13 19.25
C ASP A 174 22.56 -1.37 18.89
N THR A 175 23.70 -1.98 18.62
CA THR A 175 23.79 -3.41 18.29
C THR A 175 23.45 -4.29 19.49
N LEU A 176 23.99 -3.98 20.67
CA LEU A 176 23.70 -4.70 21.91
C LEU A 176 22.23 -4.56 22.31
N ALA A 177 21.68 -3.34 22.24
CA ALA A 177 20.25 -3.12 22.49
C ALA A 177 19.38 -3.89 21.49
N THR A 178 19.76 -3.96 20.22
CA THR A 178 19.04 -4.74 19.20
C THR A 178 19.05 -6.23 19.53
N TYR A 179 20.20 -6.79 19.96
CA TYR A 179 20.30 -8.17 20.42
C TYR A 179 19.38 -8.44 21.62
N GLU A 180 19.36 -7.56 22.60
CA GLU A 180 18.49 -7.69 23.77
C GLU A 180 17.00 -7.56 23.41
N VAL A 181 16.66 -6.65 22.49
CA VAL A 181 15.29 -6.52 21.96
C VAL A 181 14.83 -7.82 21.32
N LEU A 182 15.67 -8.48 20.52
CA LEU A 182 15.31 -9.78 19.91
C LEU A 182 15.03 -10.84 20.99
N LYS A 183 15.84 -10.88 22.06
CA LYS A 183 15.56 -11.79 23.18
C LYS A 183 14.24 -11.45 23.87
N GLY A 184 14.00 -10.17 24.17
CA GLY A 184 12.75 -9.74 24.78
C GLY A 184 11.52 -10.00 23.89
N GLN A 185 11.67 -9.95 22.57
CA GLN A 185 10.63 -10.39 21.63
C GLN A 185 10.36 -11.89 21.75
N LEU A 186 11.40 -12.72 21.75
CA LEU A 186 11.28 -14.17 21.92
C LEU A 186 10.62 -14.54 23.25
N ASP A 187 10.98 -13.84 24.33
CA ASP A 187 10.38 -14.05 25.65
C ASP A 187 8.90 -13.61 25.67
N LYS A 188 8.60 -12.44 25.11
CA LYS A 188 7.23 -11.89 25.07
C LYS A 188 6.28 -12.71 24.21
N TYR A 189 6.78 -13.31 23.14
CA TYR A 189 6.00 -14.07 22.16
C TYR A 189 6.29 -15.58 22.22
N ALA A 190 6.76 -16.09 23.36
CA ALA A 190 7.12 -17.51 23.52
C ALA A 190 5.98 -18.49 23.19
N ASP A 191 4.73 -18.06 23.40
CA ASP A 191 3.52 -18.86 23.11
C ASP A 191 2.94 -18.62 21.70
N ASP A 192 3.51 -17.72 20.90
CA ASP A 192 3.06 -17.46 19.54
C ASP A 192 3.75 -18.43 18.55
N PRO A 193 3.02 -19.36 17.90
CA PRO A 193 3.63 -20.35 17.01
C PRO A 193 4.27 -19.73 15.75
N ARG A 194 4.05 -18.44 15.48
CA ARG A 194 4.69 -17.72 14.37
C ARG A 194 6.10 -17.25 14.74
N ILE A 195 6.39 -17.09 16.03
CA ILE A 195 7.68 -16.61 16.55
C ILE A 195 8.40 -17.77 17.23
N GLU A 196 9.24 -18.46 16.47
CA GLU A 196 10.03 -19.56 16.98
C GLU A 196 11.48 -19.11 17.18
N ASN A 197 12.13 -19.55 18.26
CA ASN A 197 13.55 -19.32 18.49
C ASN A 197 14.42 -20.18 17.54
N ASN A 198 14.31 -19.88 16.25
CA ASN A 198 15.00 -20.53 15.14
C ASN A 198 15.30 -19.47 14.07
N ILE A 199 16.57 -19.28 13.75
CA ILE A 199 17.02 -18.17 12.89
C ILE A 199 16.40 -18.22 11.49
N ASP A 200 16.24 -19.41 10.89
CA ASP A 200 15.65 -19.51 9.55
C ASP A 200 14.17 -19.09 9.56
N LYS A 201 13.43 -19.48 10.59
CA LYS A 201 12.02 -19.10 10.76
C LYS A 201 11.88 -17.61 11.07
N LEU A 202 12.68 -17.06 11.98
CA LEU A 202 12.70 -15.63 12.29
C LEU A 202 13.07 -14.79 11.06
N ALA A 203 14.10 -15.20 10.32
CA ALA A 203 14.51 -14.52 9.10
C ALA A 203 13.36 -14.50 8.09
N ARG A 204 12.70 -15.64 7.83
CA ARG A 204 11.54 -15.70 6.93
C ARG A 204 10.37 -14.84 7.42
N PHE A 205 10.08 -14.84 8.72
CA PHE A 205 9.00 -14.04 9.30
C PHE A 205 9.27 -12.53 9.21
N SER A 206 10.53 -12.12 9.36
CA SER A 206 10.94 -10.70 9.38
C SER A 206 11.02 -10.03 8.01
N VAL A 207 10.94 -10.80 6.92
CA VAL A 207 11.14 -10.30 5.56
C VAL A 207 9.81 -9.82 4.95
N LYS A 208 9.71 -8.51 4.66
CA LYS A 208 8.57 -7.94 3.91
C LYS A 208 8.52 -8.38 2.44
N GLN A 209 9.68 -8.62 1.82
CA GLN A 209 9.81 -9.03 0.43
C GLN A 209 11.10 -9.83 0.24
N ARG A 210 11.04 -11.00 -0.39
CA ARG A 210 12.22 -11.84 -0.65
C ARG A 210 13.08 -11.19 -1.74
N THR A 211 14.22 -10.62 -1.38
CA THR A 211 15.13 -9.97 -2.32
C THR A 211 16.29 -10.89 -2.70
N VAL A 212 16.83 -10.71 -3.90
CA VAL A 212 18.07 -11.37 -4.35
C VAL A 212 19.29 -10.50 -4.00
N ASP A 213 19.15 -9.19 -4.04
CA ASP A 213 20.14 -8.21 -3.58
C ASP A 213 19.65 -7.46 -2.33
N TYR A 214 20.56 -6.97 -1.50
CA TYR A 214 20.21 -6.27 -0.26
C TYR A 214 19.55 -4.91 -0.47
N ALA A 215 19.76 -4.27 -1.63
CA ALA A 215 19.10 -3.02 -1.98
C ALA A 215 17.69 -3.21 -2.57
N GLY A 216 17.24 -4.47 -2.70
CA GLY A 216 15.89 -4.82 -3.15
C GLY A 216 15.58 -4.43 -4.58
N ARG A 217 16.60 -4.34 -5.46
CA ARG A 217 16.47 -4.06 -6.90
C ARG A 217 16.06 -5.29 -7.71
N ILE A 218 16.30 -6.46 -7.15
CA ILE A 218 15.90 -7.77 -7.64
C ILE A 218 15.14 -8.48 -6.52
N VAL A 219 13.93 -8.95 -6.83
CA VAL A 219 13.02 -9.62 -5.88
C VAL A 219 12.62 -10.98 -6.43
N LEU A 220 12.30 -11.94 -5.56
CA LEU A 220 11.75 -13.22 -5.97
C LEU A 220 10.24 -13.12 -6.09
N ASN A 221 9.68 -13.64 -7.18
CA ASN A 221 8.23 -13.85 -7.31
C ASN A 221 7.79 -15.14 -6.58
N ASP A 222 6.50 -15.47 -6.66
CA ASP A 222 5.91 -16.67 -6.03
C ASP A 222 6.45 -17.99 -6.60
N LYS A 223 7.15 -17.95 -7.73
CA LYS A 223 7.81 -19.08 -8.39
C LYS A 223 9.32 -19.13 -8.12
N ASP A 224 9.81 -18.35 -7.16
CA ASP A 224 11.24 -18.21 -6.86
C ASP A 224 12.09 -17.67 -8.03
N GLU A 225 11.48 -16.95 -8.96
CA GLU A 225 12.18 -16.36 -10.10
C GLU A 225 12.65 -14.93 -9.77
N PRO A 226 13.91 -14.56 -10.07
CA PRO A 226 14.39 -13.19 -9.92
C PRO A 226 13.66 -12.24 -10.87
N CYS A 227 13.07 -11.19 -10.31
CA CYS A 227 12.31 -10.13 -10.98
C CYS A 227 12.90 -8.75 -10.68
N ILE A 228 12.87 -7.87 -11.67
CA ILE A 228 13.26 -6.47 -11.48
C ILE A 228 12.17 -5.75 -10.68
N SER A 229 12.55 -5.07 -9.59
CA SER A 229 11.58 -4.40 -8.70
C SER A 229 11.39 -2.90 -8.98
N PHE A 230 12.13 -2.35 -9.95
CA PHE A 230 12.23 -0.91 -10.18
C PHE A 230 12.40 -0.53 -11.66
N GLY A 231 12.25 0.76 -11.95
CA GLY A 231 12.46 1.30 -13.29
C GLY A 231 11.49 0.75 -14.34
N LYS A 232 11.83 0.91 -15.62
CA LYS A 232 10.98 0.53 -16.77
C LYS A 232 10.63 -0.95 -16.86
N HIS A 233 11.42 -1.83 -16.23
CA HIS A 233 11.22 -3.28 -16.26
C HIS A 233 10.64 -3.82 -14.95
N LYS A 234 10.13 -2.95 -14.08
CA LYS A 234 9.49 -3.36 -12.83
C LYS A 234 8.42 -4.44 -13.08
N GLY A 235 8.51 -5.54 -12.33
CA GLY A 235 7.62 -6.69 -12.40
C GLY A 235 8.03 -7.77 -13.41
N LYS A 236 8.95 -7.49 -14.32
CA LYS A 236 9.46 -8.48 -15.29
C LYS A 236 10.54 -9.35 -14.68
N THR A 237 10.66 -10.60 -15.17
CA THR A 237 11.75 -11.47 -14.74
C THR A 237 13.10 -10.94 -15.25
N ALA A 238 14.15 -11.02 -14.44
CA ALA A 238 15.51 -10.66 -14.84
C ALA A 238 15.97 -11.48 -16.06
N ARG A 239 15.45 -12.72 -16.20
CA ARG A 239 15.63 -13.57 -17.37
C ARG A 239 15.04 -12.94 -18.63
N GLU A 240 13.76 -12.56 -18.62
CA GLU A 240 13.09 -11.92 -19.75
C GLU A 240 13.86 -10.66 -20.18
N VAL A 241 14.24 -9.82 -19.20
CA VAL A 241 14.98 -8.59 -19.45
C VAL A 241 16.35 -8.88 -20.06
N TYR A 242 17.08 -9.89 -19.58
CA TYR A 242 18.38 -10.26 -20.14
C TYR A 242 18.28 -10.65 -21.63
N PHE A 243 17.28 -11.46 -22.01
CA PHE A 243 17.14 -11.94 -23.39
C PHE A 243 16.51 -10.91 -24.33
N SER A 244 15.64 -10.04 -23.82
CA SER A 244 14.99 -8.99 -24.64
C SER A 244 15.84 -7.71 -24.74
N GLU A 245 16.56 -7.34 -23.69
CA GLU A 245 17.36 -6.11 -23.63
C GLU A 245 18.68 -6.32 -22.85
N PRO A 246 19.68 -7.02 -23.43
CA PRO A 246 20.97 -7.27 -22.77
C PRO A 246 21.71 -6.02 -22.31
N SER A 247 21.50 -4.88 -22.98
CA SER A 247 22.08 -3.58 -22.61
C SER A 247 21.63 -3.11 -21.23
N TYR A 248 20.48 -3.56 -20.74
CA TYR A 248 20.01 -3.24 -19.39
C TYR A 248 20.99 -3.74 -18.32
N PHE A 249 21.51 -4.97 -18.47
CA PHE A 249 22.50 -5.53 -17.54
C PHE A 249 23.84 -4.76 -17.58
N ALA A 250 24.25 -4.26 -18.75
CA ALA A 250 25.44 -3.42 -18.88
C ALA A 250 25.26 -2.03 -18.25
N TRP A 251 24.04 -1.48 -18.32
CA TRP A 251 23.69 -0.25 -17.63
C TRP A 251 23.68 -0.41 -16.11
N ILE A 252 23.22 -1.55 -15.57
CA ILE A 252 23.33 -1.82 -14.13
C ILE A 252 24.79 -1.85 -13.67
N ASP A 253 25.67 -2.48 -14.46
CA ASP A 253 27.08 -2.62 -14.12
C ASP A 253 27.82 -1.27 -14.09
N SER A 254 27.55 -0.39 -15.06
CA SER A 254 28.16 0.94 -15.15
C SER A 254 27.43 2.02 -14.34
N GLY A 255 26.17 1.81 -13.99
CA GLY A 255 25.32 2.77 -13.29
C GLY A 255 25.61 2.90 -11.80
N ASP A 256 24.92 3.83 -11.15
CA ASP A 256 25.02 4.08 -9.71
C ASP A 256 24.15 3.10 -8.91
N PHE A 257 24.65 1.87 -8.78
CA PHE A 257 24.03 0.79 -8.03
C PHE A 257 25.00 0.24 -6.97
N THR A 258 24.45 -0.34 -5.90
CA THR A 258 25.27 -0.97 -4.87
C THR A 258 26.10 -2.11 -5.47
N LEU A 259 27.29 -2.35 -4.92
CA LEU A 259 28.17 -3.41 -5.40
C LEU A 259 27.54 -4.81 -5.26
N ASP A 260 26.72 -5.04 -4.23
CA ASP A 260 25.95 -6.29 -4.11
C ASP A 260 24.94 -6.42 -5.26
N THR A 261 24.12 -5.39 -5.52
CA THR A 261 23.20 -5.38 -6.67
C THR A 261 23.94 -5.73 -7.96
N LYS A 262 25.05 -5.03 -8.26
CA LYS A 262 25.88 -5.31 -9.45
C LYS A 262 26.36 -6.75 -9.49
N ARG A 263 26.86 -7.27 -8.37
CA ARG A 263 27.32 -8.66 -8.25
C ARG A 263 26.20 -9.66 -8.49
N GLN A 264 24.99 -9.43 -7.98
CA GLN A 264 23.85 -10.33 -8.21
C GLN A 264 23.41 -10.31 -9.69
N PHE A 265 23.35 -9.13 -10.32
CA PHE A 265 23.12 -9.04 -11.77
C PHE A 265 24.21 -9.78 -12.58
N ALA A 266 25.47 -9.66 -12.19
CA ALA A 266 26.58 -10.38 -12.84
C ALA A 266 26.45 -11.91 -12.72
N LYS A 267 26.04 -12.43 -11.54
CA LYS A 267 25.76 -13.86 -11.35
C LYS A 267 24.62 -14.34 -12.26
N LEU A 268 23.50 -13.60 -12.29
CA LEU A 268 22.36 -13.92 -13.15
C LEU A 268 22.75 -13.88 -14.63
N LYS A 269 23.53 -12.88 -15.05
CA LYS A 269 24.08 -12.79 -16.40
C LYS A 269 24.89 -14.04 -16.76
N ALA A 270 25.85 -14.42 -15.91
CA ALA A 270 26.69 -15.59 -16.14
C ALA A 270 25.86 -16.88 -16.23
N GLN A 271 24.84 -17.03 -15.38
CA GLN A 271 23.90 -18.14 -15.42
C GLN A 271 23.16 -18.18 -16.76
N TYR A 272 22.53 -17.07 -17.18
CA TYR A 272 21.75 -17.02 -18.42
C TYR A 272 22.62 -17.20 -19.66
N GLU A 273 23.87 -16.73 -19.64
CA GLU A 273 24.86 -16.98 -20.69
C GLU A 273 25.24 -18.45 -20.81
N ALA A 274 25.41 -19.15 -19.67
CA ALA A 274 25.67 -20.58 -19.65
C ALA A 274 24.50 -21.37 -20.23
N GLU A 275 23.27 -21.04 -19.82
CA GLU A 275 22.05 -21.69 -20.34
C GLU A 275 21.86 -21.44 -21.84
N LYS A 276 22.09 -20.20 -22.31
CA LYS A 276 22.05 -19.86 -23.74
C LYS A 276 23.06 -20.69 -24.55
N ARG A 277 24.28 -20.86 -24.03
CA ARG A 277 25.32 -21.68 -24.67
C ARG A 277 24.94 -23.16 -24.70
N ALA A 278 24.42 -23.70 -23.60
CA ALA A 278 23.96 -25.08 -23.51
C ALA A 278 22.82 -25.37 -24.50
N ALA A 279 21.83 -24.48 -24.59
CA ALA A 279 20.73 -24.60 -25.56
C ALA A 279 21.22 -24.59 -27.02
N ALA A 280 22.19 -23.72 -27.34
CA ALA A 280 22.79 -23.67 -28.67
C ALA A 280 23.59 -24.93 -29.02
N ALA A 281 24.26 -25.55 -28.04
CA ALA A 281 24.97 -26.81 -28.23
C ALA A 281 23.99 -27.97 -28.48
N ALA A 282 22.94 -28.09 -27.67
CA ALA A 282 21.91 -29.11 -27.83
C ALA A 282 21.19 -29.00 -29.19
N ALA A 283 20.89 -27.78 -29.65
CA ALA A 283 20.28 -27.56 -30.97
C ALA A 283 21.20 -27.99 -32.14
N ARG A 284 22.52 -27.87 -31.98
CA ARG A 284 23.50 -28.34 -32.98
C ARG A 284 23.62 -29.86 -33.01
N GLU A 285 23.51 -30.52 -31.86
CA GLU A 285 23.51 -31.99 -31.77
C GLU A 285 22.22 -32.61 -32.31
N ALA A 286 21.08 -31.95 -32.11
CA ALA A 286 19.77 -32.40 -32.63
C ALA A 286 19.62 -32.25 -34.16
N CYS A 287 20.50 -31.50 -34.83
CA CYS A 287 20.47 -31.29 -36.28
C CYS A 287 21.87 -31.53 -36.88
N PRO A 288 22.29 -32.81 -37.06
CA PRO A 288 23.58 -33.12 -37.63
C PRO A 288 23.66 -32.61 -39.07
N ARG A 289 24.65 -31.75 -39.35
CA ARG A 289 24.97 -31.34 -40.73
C ARG A 289 25.26 -32.60 -41.55
N THR A 290 24.40 -32.92 -42.51
CA THR A 290 24.68 -33.94 -43.53
C THR A 290 25.91 -33.48 -44.32
N LYS A 291 27.06 -34.14 -44.12
CA LYS A 291 28.19 -34.00 -45.02
C LYS A 291 27.84 -34.66 -46.34
N GLY A 292 27.55 -33.85 -47.36
CA GLY A 292 27.33 -34.29 -48.73
C GLY A 292 27.71 -33.18 -49.69
N ASN A 293 29.02 -32.91 -49.81
CA ASN A 293 29.57 -32.09 -50.88
C ASN A 293 30.07 -33.06 -51.95
N THR A 294 29.27 -33.30 -52.99
CA THR A 294 29.77 -33.85 -54.26
C THR A 294 29.95 -32.68 -55.23
N PRO A 295 31.12 -32.50 -55.87
CA PRO A 295 31.30 -31.46 -56.87
C PRO A 295 30.43 -31.79 -58.10
N PHE A 296 29.72 -30.80 -58.62
CA PHE A 296 29.02 -30.89 -59.90
C PHE A 296 30.06 -30.84 -61.03
N GLU A 297 30.45 -32.00 -61.56
CA GLU A 297 31.06 -32.12 -62.89
C GLU A 297 29.97 -32.58 -63.86
N GLY A 298 29.77 -31.83 -64.94
CA GLY A 298 28.98 -32.27 -66.10
C GLY A 298 27.73 -31.45 -66.37
N LEU A 299 27.90 -30.35 -67.09
CA LEU A 299 26.96 -29.84 -68.09
C LEU A 299 27.71 -28.83 -68.97
N GLY A 300 28.67 -29.36 -69.72
CA GLY A 300 29.07 -28.77 -71.00
C GLY A 300 27.98 -29.07 -72.03
N ASP A 301 27.84 -28.16 -72.98
CA ASP A 301 27.03 -28.24 -74.19
C ASP A 301 25.52 -27.98 -74.04
N LEU A 302 25.16 -26.70 -73.96
CA LEU A 302 23.89 -26.15 -74.48
C LEU A 302 24.05 -24.66 -74.83
N PHE A 303 25.01 -24.36 -75.70
CA PHE A 303 25.03 -23.14 -76.51
C PHE A 303 25.50 -23.48 -77.93
N ALA A 304 24.56 -23.73 -78.83
CA ALA A 304 24.78 -23.56 -80.27
C ALA A 304 23.43 -23.44 -81.00
N GLN A 305 23.38 -22.46 -81.93
CA GLN A 305 22.36 -22.15 -82.96
C GLN A 305 21.28 -21.14 -82.52
N ASN A 306 21.49 -19.82 -82.75
CA ASN A 306 21.30 -19.04 -84.00
C ASN A 306 19.80 -18.82 -84.30
N ASP A 307 19.27 -17.72 -84.84
CA ASP A 307 19.67 -16.36 -85.22
C ASP A 307 18.34 -15.75 -85.73
N LEU A 308 18.01 -14.52 -85.32
CA LEU A 308 17.32 -13.43 -86.05
C LEU A 308 16.82 -12.36 -85.07
#